data_AF-A0A259LMC0-F1
#
_entry.id   AF-A0A259LMC0-F1
#
_cell.length_a   1.000
_cell.length_b   1.000
_cell.length_c   1.000
_cell.angle_alpha   90.00
_cell.angle_beta   90.00
_cell.angle_gamma   90.00
#
_symmetry.space_group_name_H-M   'P 1'
#
loop_
_entity.id
_entity.type
_entity.pdbx_description
1 polymer ?
#
loop_
_entity_poly.entity_id
_entity_poly.type
_entity_poly.pdbx_seq_one_letter_code
_entity_poly.pdbx_strand_id
1 'polypeptide(L)'
;MAEANNHQILLCRVKWFDPVKGFGFLVPDEGGPDILLHVNVLRNAGRSNVADGVRLKAIVTVVTGKWQAISIEAIEPEPGHSTPKLSQLAAIDPDDLQSLPFQPARVKWFDAAKGIGFANVFGSAEDVFIHIEV
;
A
#
# COMPACT_ATOMS: atom_id res chain seq x y z
N MET A 1 -24.73 30.36 -9.57
CA MET A 1 -23.33 30.78 -9.82
C MET A 1 -22.49 29.58 -9.43
N ALA A 2 -21.95 28.85 -10.41
CA ALA A 2 -21.30 27.57 -10.18
C ALA A 2 -19.93 27.79 -9.54
N GLU A 3 -19.74 27.33 -8.30
CA GLU A 3 -18.43 27.21 -7.67
C GLU A 3 -17.57 26.31 -8.56
N ALA A 4 -16.54 26.90 -9.18
CA ALA A 4 -15.55 26.16 -9.92
C ALA A 4 -14.81 25.26 -8.91
N ASN A 5 -15.22 24.00 -8.83
CA ASN A 5 -14.51 22.96 -8.09
C ASN A 5 -13.10 22.83 -8.66
N ASN A 6 -12.16 23.61 -8.11
CA ASN A 6 -10.77 23.66 -8.55
C ASN A 6 -9.99 22.46 -7.98
N HIS A 7 -10.51 21.27 -8.27
CA HIS A 7 -9.92 20.00 -7.93
C HIS A 7 -8.90 19.61 -9.00
N GLN A 8 -7.66 19.44 -8.60
CA GLN A 8 -6.57 19.02 -9.47
C GLN A 8 -6.19 17.59 -9.11
N ILE A 9 -6.02 16.74 -10.12
CA ILE A 9 -5.58 15.38 -9.89
C ILE A 9 -4.07 15.35 -10.09
N LEU A 10 -3.33 15.03 -9.02
CA LEU A 10 -1.87 15.07 -9.01
C LEU A 10 -1.31 13.70 -8.62
N LEU A 11 -0.25 13.30 -9.33
CA LEU A 11 0.61 12.21 -8.89
C LEU A 11 1.53 12.74 -7.80
N CYS A 12 1.57 12.02 -6.69
CA CYS A 12 2.31 12.44 -5.52
C CYS A 12 2.83 11.25 -4.73
N ARG A 13 3.88 11.49 -3.96
CA ARG A 13 4.52 10.51 -3.10
C ARG A 13 4.30 10.83 -1.64
N VAL A 14 4.05 9.83 -0.80
CA VAL A 14 3.99 10.01 0.65
C VAL A 14 5.37 10.39 1.18
N LYS A 15 5.48 11.60 1.72
CA LYS A 15 6.70 12.06 2.41
C LYS A 15 6.80 11.41 3.77
N TRP A 16 5.71 11.46 4.51
CA TRP A 16 5.51 10.80 5.79
C TRP A 16 4.02 10.86 6.16
N PHE A 17 3.60 9.90 6.97
CA PHE A 17 2.26 9.89 7.53
C PHE A 17 2.34 9.38 8.98
N ASP A 18 1.69 10.10 9.90
CA ASP A 18 1.61 9.71 11.30
C ASP A 18 0.17 9.24 11.61
N PRO A 19 -0.06 7.93 11.73
CA PRO A 19 -1.40 7.39 12.00
C PRO A 19 -1.90 7.75 13.41
N VAL A 20 -1.01 8.06 14.35
CA VAL A 20 -1.38 8.47 15.72
C VAL A 20 -1.90 9.90 15.72
N LYS A 21 -1.22 10.80 15.00
CA LYS A 21 -1.66 12.19 14.84
C LYS A 21 -2.79 12.36 13.82
N GLY A 22 -2.95 11.41 12.91
CA GLY A 22 -4.01 11.40 11.90
C GLY A 22 -3.78 12.33 10.71
N PHE A 23 -2.53 12.76 10.48
CA PHE A 23 -2.18 13.58 9.33
C PHE A 23 -0.78 13.27 8.80
N GLY A 24 -0.51 13.67 7.57
CA GLY A 24 0.77 13.53 6.90
C GLY A 24 0.91 14.49 5.73
N PHE A 25 1.97 14.31 4.94
CA PHE A 25 2.23 15.14 3.78
C PHE A 25 2.60 14.30 2.56
N LEU A 26 2.17 14.78 1.40
CA LEU A 26 2.50 14.25 0.09
C LEU A 26 3.34 15.27 -0.67
N VAL A 27 4.26 14.78 -1.48
CA VAL A 27 5.09 15.59 -2.39
C VAL A 27 4.59 15.35 -3.80
N PRO A 28 4.15 16.39 -4.54
CA PRO A 28 3.74 16.24 -5.93
C PRO A 28 4.94 15.93 -6.83
N ASP A 29 4.76 15.01 -7.79
CA ASP A 29 5.81 14.60 -8.73
C ASP A 29 6.16 15.71 -9.73
N GLU A 30 5.18 16.54 -10.10
CA GLU A 30 5.39 17.71 -10.99
C GLU A 30 6.11 18.88 -10.29
N GLY A 31 6.47 18.71 -9.01
CA GLY A 31 7.01 19.78 -8.17
C GLY A 31 5.90 20.73 -7.70
N GLY A 32 6.12 21.35 -6.53
CA GLY A 32 5.11 22.21 -5.91
C GLY A 32 5.18 22.18 -4.38
N PRO A 33 4.22 22.85 -3.71
CA PRO A 33 4.14 22.83 -2.26
C PRO A 33 3.71 21.44 -1.75
N ASP A 34 4.13 21.14 -0.51
CA ASP A 34 3.70 19.92 0.19
C ASP A 34 2.16 19.91 0.33
N ILE A 35 1.55 18.78 -0.02
CA ILE A 35 0.10 18.57 0.05
C ILE A 35 -0.24 17.95 1.39
N LEU A 36 -1.13 18.58 2.16
CA LEU A 36 -1.61 18.03 3.42
C LEU A 36 -2.51 16.81 3.18
N LEU A 37 -2.20 15.68 3.81
CA LEU A 37 -3.02 14.47 3.81
C LEU A 37 -3.65 14.25 5.18
N HIS A 38 -4.98 14.18 5.23
CA HIS A 38 -5.72 13.87 6.45
C HIS A 38 -6.13 12.39 6.49
N VAL A 39 -6.17 11.78 7.69
CA VAL A 39 -6.55 10.37 7.86
C VAL A 39 -7.94 10.04 7.31
N ASN A 40 -8.88 10.99 7.33
CA ASN A 40 -10.22 10.79 6.74
C ASN A 40 -10.16 10.51 5.24
N VAL A 41 -9.20 11.11 4.53
CA VAL A 41 -9.02 10.93 3.09
C VAL A 41 -8.54 9.50 2.80
N LEU A 42 -7.57 9.01 3.59
CA LEU A 42 -7.12 7.61 3.55
C LEU A 42 -8.27 6.65 3.91
N ARG A 43 -9.03 6.95 4.96
CA ARG A 43 -10.13 6.11 5.43
C ARG A 43 -11.24 5.99 4.38
N ASN A 44 -11.55 7.09 3.69
CA ASN A 44 -12.50 7.08 2.57
C ASN A 44 -11.99 6.23 1.39
N ALA A 45 -10.67 6.15 1.20
CA ALA A 45 -10.04 5.24 0.25
C ALA A 45 -9.92 3.79 0.76
N GLY A 46 -10.54 3.46 1.90
CA GLY A 46 -10.50 2.12 2.50
C GLY A 46 -9.16 1.77 3.16
N ARG A 47 -8.30 2.76 3.44
CA ARG A 47 -7.00 2.54 4.10
C ARG A 47 -6.94 3.25 5.45
N SER A 48 -6.34 2.60 6.44
CA SER A 48 -6.08 3.18 7.76
C SER A 48 -4.66 3.75 7.89
N ASN A 49 -3.75 3.36 7.01
CA ASN A 49 -2.36 3.75 7.03
C ASN A 49 -1.78 3.77 5.60
N VAL A 50 -0.66 4.48 5.44
CA VAL A 50 0.15 4.46 4.23
C VAL A 50 1.63 4.55 4.62
N ALA A 51 2.47 3.74 3.96
CA ALA A 51 3.91 3.79 4.15
C ALA A 51 4.50 5.04 3.50
N ASP A 52 5.65 5.49 4.01
CA ASP A 52 6.44 6.51 3.33
C ASP A 52 6.97 5.97 1.99
N GLY A 53 7.21 6.86 1.03
CA GLY A 53 7.72 6.47 -0.28
C GLY A 53 6.67 5.97 -1.27
N VAL A 54 5.47 5.57 -0.81
CA VAL A 54 4.37 5.11 -1.66
C VAL A 54 3.92 6.21 -2.62
N ARG A 55 3.77 5.85 -3.90
CA ARG A 55 3.19 6.72 -4.92
C ARG A 55 1.69 6.54 -4.99
N LEU A 56 0.97 7.65 -5.12
CA LEU A 56 -0.47 7.65 -5.23
C LEU A 56 -0.96 8.82 -6.09
N LYS A 57 -2.16 8.66 -6.63
CA LYS A 57 -2.89 9.68 -7.37
C LYS A 57 -3.96 10.24 -6.45
N ALA A 58 -3.81 11.49 -6.07
CA ALA A 58 -4.75 12.19 -5.19
C ALA A 58 -5.44 13.33 -5.91
N ILE A 59 -6.69 13.57 -5.52
CA ILE A 59 -7.41 14.80 -5.84
C ILE A 59 -7.03 15.83 -4.78
N VAL A 60 -6.45 16.93 -5.23
CA VAL A 60 -5.93 18.01 -4.41
C VAL A 60 -6.74 19.27 -4.68
N THR A 61 -7.01 20.02 -3.63
CA THR A 61 -7.64 21.35 -3.71
C THR A 61 -6.77 22.35 -2.96
N VAL A 62 -6.89 23.63 -3.33
CA VAL A 62 -6.20 24.71 -2.63
C VAL A 62 -7.16 25.37 -1.67
N VAL A 63 -6.94 25.18 -0.37
CA VAL A 63 -7.70 25.83 0.70
C VAL A 63 -6.81 26.88 1.33
N THR A 64 -7.22 28.14 1.28
CA THR A 64 -6.50 29.28 1.91
C THR A 64 -5.00 29.32 1.55
N GLY A 65 -4.65 28.97 0.31
CA GLY A 65 -3.27 28.97 -0.20
C GLY A 65 -2.46 27.71 0.13
N LYS A 66 -3.05 26.72 0.80
CA LYS A 66 -2.41 25.42 1.10
C LYS A 66 -3.02 24.32 0.26
N TRP A 67 -2.18 23.42 -0.23
CA TRP A 67 -2.63 22.26 -1.00
C TRP A 67 -3.09 21.17 -0.02
N GLN A 68 -4.28 20.64 -0.23
CA GLN A 68 -4.87 19.63 0.61
C GLN A 68 -5.46 18.51 -0.24
N ALA A 69 -5.12 17.27 0.10
CA ALA A 69 -5.74 16.10 -0.49
C ALA A 69 -7.17 15.97 0.04
N ILE A 70 -8.13 15.74 -0.86
CA ILE A 70 -9.55 15.52 -0.53
C ILE A 70 -10.01 14.11 -0.87
N SER A 71 -9.37 13.45 -1.83
CA SER A 71 -9.66 12.08 -2.21
C SER A 71 -8.42 11.41 -2.78
N ILE A 72 -8.33 10.08 -2.67
CA ILE A 72 -7.30 9.27 -3.31
C ILE A 72 -7.99 8.46 -4.40
N GLU A 73 -7.57 8.66 -5.65
CA GLU A 73 -8.10 7.97 -6.82
C GLU A 73 -7.44 6.59 -7.00
N ALA A 74 -6.12 6.53 -6.81
CA ALA A 74 -5.36 5.30 -6.96
C ALA A 74 -4.13 5.35 -6.07
N ILE A 75 -3.70 4.19 -5.58
CA ILE A 75 -2.42 4.03 -4.87
C ILE A 75 -1.63 3.03 -5.67
N GLU A 76 -0.47 3.43 -6.18
CA GLU A 76 0.41 2.51 -6.87
C GLU A 76 0.95 1.52 -5.83
N PRO A 77 0.76 0.20 -6.04
CA PRO A 77 1.40 -0.79 -5.18
C PRO A 77 2.91 -0.63 -5.32
N GLU A 78 3.63 -0.69 -4.20
CA GLU A 78 5.10 -0.68 -4.25
C GLU A 78 5.59 -1.83 -5.16
N PRO A 79 6.49 -1.56 -6.12
CA PRO A 79 7.08 -2.61 -6.95
C PRO A 79 7.89 -3.53 -6.01
N GLY A 80 7.32 -4.66 -5.65
CA GLY A 80 7.88 -5.61 -4.69
C GLY A 80 6.79 -6.39 -3.93
N HIS A 81 5.65 -5.76 -3.67
CA HIS A 81 4.49 -6.47 -3.10
C HIS A 81 3.56 -6.96 -4.22
N SER A 82 4.03 -7.96 -4.98
CA SER A 82 3.10 -8.91 -5.56
C SER A 82 2.48 -9.67 -4.40
N THR A 83 1.43 -9.12 -3.78
CA THR A 83 0.42 -10.02 -3.25
C THR A 83 -0.18 -10.66 -4.50
N PRO A 84 0.06 -11.95 -4.80
CA PRO A 84 -0.80 -12.61 -5.77
C PRO A 84 -2.21 -12.36 -5.25
N LYS A 85 -3.04 -11.69 -6.05
CA LYS A 85 -4.45 -11.58 -5.71
C LYS A 85 -4.90 -13.01 -5.48
N LEU A 86 -5.60 -13.31 -4.38
CA LEU A 86 -6.02 -14.67 -4.07
C LEU A 86 -6.75 -15.34 -5.26
N SER A 87 -7.41 -14.52 -6.10
CA SER A 87 -8.01 -14.90 -7.39
C SER A 87 -7.05 -15.50 -8.42
N GLN A 88 -5.76 -15.15 -8.36
CA GLN A 88 -4.70 -15.65 -9.24
C GLN A 88 -4.12 -16.97 -8.72
N LEU A 89 -4.21 -17.25 -7.42
CA LEU A 89 -3.85 -18.56 -6.84
C LEU A 89 -4.87 -19.64 -7.25
N ALA A 90 -6.14 -19.28 -7.40
CA ALA A 90 -7.20 -20.18 -7.86
C ALA A 90 -7.08 -20.60 -9.34
N ALA A 91 -6.22 -19.94 -10.12
CA ALA A 91 -5.99 -20.22 -11.53
C ALA A 91 -4.67 -20.95 -11.80
N ILE A 92 -3.91 -21.29 -10.75
CA ILE A 92 -2.71 -22.11 -10.92
C ILE A 92 -3.17 -23.55 -11.02
N ASP A 93 -2.85 -24.19 -12.14
CA ASP A 93 -3.09 -25.61 -12.31
C ASP A 93 -2.32 -26.39 -11.21
N PRO A 94 -2.94 -27.36 -10.52
CA PRO A 94 -2.27 -28.10 -9.45
C PRO A 94 -0.98 -28.80 -9.93
N ASP A 95 -0.89 -29.18 -11.21
CA ASP A 95 0.33 -29.75 -11.79
C ASP A 95 1.44 -28.69 -11.95
N ASP A 96 1.09 -27.46 -12.35
CA ASP A 96 2.05 -26.36 -12.41
C ASP A 96 2.63 -26.08 -11.02
N LEU A 97 1.78 -26.03 -9.99
CA LEU A 97 2.20 -25.77 -8.60
C LEU A 97 3.18 -26.83 -8.07
N GLN A 98 2.97 -28.10 -8.45
CA GLN A 98 3.85 -29.22 -8.07
C GLN A 98 5.18 -29.20 -8.82
N SER A 99 5.22 -28.59 -10.01
CA SER A 99 6.43 -28.47 -10.82
C SER A 99 7.34 -27.31 -10.41
N LEU A 100 6.82 -26.35 -9.63
CA LEU A 100 7.60 -25.20 -9.16
C LEU A 100 8.76 -25.66 -8.27
N PRO A 101 9.96 -25.10 -8.45
CA PRO A 101 11.11 -25.46 -7.63
C PRO A 101 10.86 -25.03 -6.18
N PHE A 102 10.95 -26.00 -5.26
CA PHE A 102 10.92 -25.70 -3.83
C PHE A 102 12.10 -24.81 -3.45
N GLN A 103 11.80 -23.67 -2.85
CA GLN A 103 12.81 -22.79 -2.30
C GLN A 103 13.06 -23.16 -0.84
N PRO A 104 14.32 -23.45 -0.44
CA PRO A 104 14.61 -23.72 0.96
C PRO A 104 14.37 -22.44 1.77
N ALA A 105 13.71 -22.59 2.91
CA ALA A 105 13.42 -21.48 3.82
C ALA A 105 13.61 -21.90 5.27
N ARG A 106 13.97 -20.95 6.12
CA ARG A 106 14.03 -21.13 7.58
C ARG A 106 12.80 -20.51 8.21
N VAL A 107 11.99 -21.32 8.88
CA VAL A 107 10.90 -20.83 9.73
C VAL A 107 11.52 -20.03 10.88
N LYS A 108 11.23 -18.73 10.94
CA LYS A 108 11.66 -17.86 12.03
C LYS A 108 10.79 -18.05 13.26
N TRP A 109 9.49 -18.20 13.03
CA TRP A 109 8.50 -18.37 14.08
C TRP A 109 7.22 -18.96 13.49
N PHE A 110 6.57 -19.88 14.20
CA PHE A 110 5.31 -20.47 13.78
C PHE A 110 4.45 -20.85 14.99
N ASP A 111 3.18 -20.46 14.96
CA ASP A 111 2.15 -20.85 15.91
C ASP A 111 1.24 -21.90 15.26
N ALA A 112 1.45 -23.16 15.65
CA ALA A 112 0.71 -24.29 15.10
C ALA A 112 -0.78 -24.29 15.50
N ALA A 113 -1.14 -23.67 16.63
CA ALA A 113 -2.53 -23.60 17.07
C ALA A 113 -3.35 -22.60 16.23
N LYS A 114 -2.69 -21.55 15.72
CA LYS A 114 -3.31 -20.53 14.87
C LYS A 114 -3.06 -20.74 13.38
N GLY A 115 -2.18 -21.67 13.01
CA GLY A 115 -1.78 -21.91 11.62
C GLY A 115 -1.07 -20.73 10.97
N ILE A 116 -0.34 -19.91 11.74
CA ILE A 116 0.32 -18.71 11.21
C ILE A 116 1.81 -18.67 11.60
N GLY A 117 2.64 -18.13 10.71
CA GLY A 117 4.06 -17.92 10.99
C GLY A 117 4.79 -17.11 9.95
N PHE A 118 6.11 -17.00 10.14
CA PHE A 118 7.02 -16.33 9.22
C PHE A 118 8.23 -17.21 8.94
N ALA A 119 8.68 -17.22 7.69
CA ALA A 119 9.91 -17.87 7.27
C ALA A 119 10.77 -16.92 6.42
N ASN A 120 12.08 -17.12 6.45
CA ASN A 120 12.99 -16.42 5.58
C ASN A 120 13.53 -17.39 4.52
N VAL A 121 13.40 -17.03 3.25
CA VAL A 121 13.90 -17.83 2.13
C VAL A 121 15.40 -17.62 1.99
N PHE A 122 16.18 -18.69 1.84
CA PHE A 122 17.63 -18.54 1.67
C PHE A 122 17.94 -17.76 0.39
N GLY A 123 18.70 -16.67 0.52
CA GLY A 123 19.01 -15.77 -0.59
C GLY A 123 18.04 -14.59 -0.75
N SER A 124 16.98 -14.51 0.05
CA SER A 124 16.10 -13.33 0.14
C SER A 124 16.25 -12.63 1.48
N ALA A 125 16.27 -11.29 1.46
CA ALA A 125 16.28 -10.46 2.67
C ALA A 125 14.88 -10.31 3.29
N GLU A 126 13.83 -10.76 2.58
CA GLU A 126 12.44 -10.56 2.97
C GLU A 126 11.89 -11.72 3.81
N ASP A 127 10.89 -11.42 4.64
CA ASP A 127 10.15 -12.40 5.42
C ASP A 127 8.90 -12.84 4.65
N VAL A 128 8.73 -14.15 4.48
CA VAL A 128 7.55 -14.77 3.87
C VAL A 128 6.56 -15.14 4.97
N PHE A 129 5.32 -14.67 4.85
CA PHE A 129 4.24 -15.09 5.73
C PHE A 129 3.75 -16.48 5.34
N ILE A 130 3.58 -17.34 6.34
CA ILE A 130 3.05 -18.70 6.19
C ILE A 130 1.68 -18.74 6.86
N HIS A 131 0.69 -19.24 6.13
CA HIS A 131 -0.60 -19.62 6.66
C HIS A 131 -0.92 -21.04 6.25
N ILE A 132 -1.35 -21.85 7.20
CA ILE A 132 -1.96 -23.15 6.94
C ILE A 132 -3.39 -23.11 7.47
N GLU A 133 -4.28 -23.78 6.75
CA GLU A 133 -5.62 -24.08 7.27
C GLU A 133 -5.48 -25.22 8.30
N VAL A 134 -5.98 -24.99 9.51
CA VAL A 134 -5.94 -25.92 10.65
C VAL A 134 -7.34 -26.42 10.97
#